data_AF-A0A354XLW6-F1
#
_entry.id   AF-A0A354XLW6-F1
#
_cell.length_a   1.000
_cell.length_b   1.000
_cell.length_c   1.000
_cell.angle_alpha   90.00
_cell.angle_beta   90.00
_cell.angle_gamma   90.00
#
_symmetry.space_group_name_H-M   'P 1'
#
loop_
_entity.id
_entity.type
_entity.pdbx_description
1 polymer ?
#
loop_
_entity_poly.entity_id
_entity_poly.type
_entity_poly.pdbx_seq_one_letter_code
_entity_poly.pdbx_strand_id
1 'polypeptide(L)'
;MAVEITSKIVGYRIKQQGQPAPAPELPDEDPLTVRIPSRPEGTLEAVSEKISYVGAEGRKKVYLLVSFMPVEGVIGGQRVVIERPVEFFFPSGQLSSEHQW
;
A
#
# COMPACT_ATOMS: atom_id res chain seq x y z
N MET A 1 45.00 -6.46 -13.97
CA MET A 1 46.24 -7.22 -13.73
C MET A 1 45.85 -8.67 -13.50
N ALA A 2 46.20 -9.57 -14.41
CA ALA A 2 45.90 -10.99 -14.28
C ALA A 2 46.98 -11.64 -13.39
N VAL A 3 46.56 -12.41 -12.39
CA VAL A 3 47.47 -13.14 -11.51
C VAL A 3 47.73 -14.49 -12.14
N GLU A 4 48.95 -14.72 -12.64
CA GLU A 4 49.38 -16.02 -13.14
C GLU A 4 49.90 -16.88 -11.99
N ILE A 5 49.30 -18.07 -11.80
CA ILE A 5 49.69 -19.01 -10.75
C ILE A 5 50.73 -19.98 -11.34
N THR A 6 51.99 -19.80 -10.96
CA THR A 6 53.13 -20.60 -11.44
C THR A 6 53.48 -21.79 -10.55
N SER A 7 52.68 -22.09 -9.52
CA SER A 7 52.94 -23.18 -8.57
C SER A 7 51.83 -24.24 -8.56
N LYS A 8 52.22 -25.50 -8.30
CA LYS A 8 51.30 -26.63 -8.22
C LYS A 8 50.45 -26.50 -6.96
N ILE A 9 49.13 -26.36 -7.12
CA ILE A 9 48.17 -26.28 -6.02
C ILE A 9 48.11 -27.66 -5.35
N VAL A 10 48.66 -27.77 -4.13
CA VAL A 10 48.71 -29.04 -3.36
C VAL A 10 47.42 -29.29 -2.58
N GLY A 11 46.53 -28.31 -2.51
CA GLY A 11 45.18 -28.46 -1.97
C GLY A 11 44.41 -27.15 -2.05
N TYR A 12 43.14 -27.22 -2.40
CA TYR A 12 42.22 -26.08 -2.34
C TYR A 12 41.15 -26.38 -1.28
N ARG A 13 40.90 -25.41 -0.41
CA ARG A 13 39.77 -25.46 0.55
C ARG A 13 38.72 -24.47 0.07
N ILE A 14 37.61 -24.98 -0.43
CA ILE A 14 36.43 -24.16 -0.69
C ILE A 14 35.92 -23.70 0.68
N LYS A 15 35.87 -22.39 0.93
CA LYS A 15 35.09 -21.87 2.05
C LYS A 15 33.63 -22.21 1.74
N GLN A 16 33.04 -23.15 2.47
CA GLN A 16 31.59 -23.25 2.53
C GLN A 16 31.09 -21.87 2.96
N GLN A 17 30.42 -21.17 2.05
CA GLN A 17 29.58 -20.06 2.44
C GLN A 17 28.57 -20.65 3.41
N GLY A 18 28.61 -20.17 4.66
CA GLY A 18 27.71 -20.61 5.71
C GLY A 18 26.28 -20.56 5.17
N GLN A 19 25.53 -21.63 5.45
CA GLN A 19 24.09 -21.66 5.21
C GLN A 19 23.50 -20.31 5.65
N PRO A 20 22.72 -19.62 4.79
CA PRO A 20 22.02 -18.42 5.23
C PRO A 20 21.22 -18.84 6.45
N ALA A 21 21.43 -18.16 7.58
CA ALA A 21 20.56 -18.34 8.73
C ALA A 21 19.11 -18.15 8.24
N PRO A 22 18.14 -18.96 8.70
CA PRO A 22 16.76 -18.77 8.33
C PRO A 22 16.40 -17.30 8.59
N ALA A 23 15.96 -16.62 7.54
CA ALA A 23 15.54 -15.23 7.66
C ALA A 23 14.46 -15.18 8.74
N PRO A 24 14.53 -14.23 9.68
CA PRO A 24 13.52 -14.11 10.73
C PRO A 24 12.16 -14.00 10.06
N GLU A 25 11.24 -14.89 10.43
CA GLU A 25 9.86 -14.83 9.99
C GLU A 25 9.29 -13.47 10.41
N LEU A 26 8.90 -12.65 9.43
CA LEU A 26 8.26 -11.38 9.70
C LEU A 26 6.92 -11.68 10.38
N PRO A 27 6.60 -11.05 11.51
CA PRO A 27 5.30 -11.21 12.14
C PRO A 27 4.21 -10.81 11.14
N ASP A 28 3.12 -11.57 11.14
CA ASP A 28 1.97 -11.29 10.28
C ASP A 28 1.35 -9.96 10.70
N GLU A 29 1.20 -9.06 9.74
CA GLU A 29 0.66 -7.73 9.93
C GLU A 29 -0.33 -7.48 8.81
N ASP A 30 -1.61 -7.72 9.11
CA ASP A 30 -2.68 -7.58 8.12
C ASP A 30 -2.84 -6.09 7.74
N PRO A 31 -2.48 -5.71 6.50
CA PRO A 31 -2.55 -4.32 6.08
C PRO A 31 -3.99 -3.79 6.07
N LEU A 32 -5.02 -4.65 6.03
CA LEU A 32 -6.43 -4.25 6.09
C LEU A 32 -6.82 -3.72 7.47
N THR A 33 -6.16 -4.19 8.52
CA THR A 33 -6.53 -3.89 9.92
C THR A 33 -5.47 -3.08 10.67
N VAL A 34 -4.25 -2.97 10.12
CA VAL A 34 -3.19 -2.14 10.71
C VAL A 34 -3.66 -0.71 10.95
N ARG A 35 -3.32 -0.21 12.14
CA ARG A 35 -3.70 1.13 12.59
C ARG A 35 -2.82 2.18 11.92
N ILE A 36 -3.45 3.13 11.25
CA ILE A 36 -2.78 4.30 10.69
C ILE A 36 -2.76 5.39 11.78
N PRO A 37 -1.58 5.82 12.26
CA PRO A 37 -1.49 6.72 13.42
C PRO A 37 -1.96 8.15 13.11
N SER A 38 -1.72 8.61 11.89
CA SER A 38 -2.10 9.95 11.42
C SER A 38 -2.26 9.98 9.92
N ARG A 39 -3.01 10.97 9.45
CA ARG A 39 -3.10 11.32 8.03
C ARG A 39 -1.72 11.71 7.48
N PRO A 40 -1.25 11.14 6.36
CA PRO A 40 -0.05 11.60 5.67
C PRO A 40 -0.19 13.04 5.17
N GLU A 41 0.92 13.78 5.16
CA GLU A 41 0.94 15.12 4.56
C GLU A 41 0.93 15.05 3.03
N GLY A 42 0.32 16.05 2.38
CA GLY A 42 0.25 16.16 0.93
C GLY A 42 -1.08 15.71 0.32
N THR A 43 -1.05 15.51 -1.00
CA THR A 43 -2.20 15.08 -1.79
C THR A 43 -2.26 13.55 -1.81
N LEU A 44 -3.46 13.01 -1.64
CA LEU A 44 -3.74 11.59 -1.80
C LEU A 44 -4.46 11.36 -3.13
N GLU A 45 -4.21 10.22 -3.75
CA GLU A 45 -4.97 9.78 -4.93
C GLU A 45 -6.42 9.56 -4.54
N ALA A 46 -7.34 10.14 -5.30
CA ALA A 46 -8.76 10.11 -4.97
C ALA A 46 -9.62 9.74 -6.18
N VAL A 47 -10.60 8.88 -5.94
CA VAL A 47 -11.64 8.53 -6.91
C VAL A 47 -12.88 9.35 -6.61
N SER A 48 -13.45 9.98 -7.64
CA SER A 48 -14.72 10.71 -7.53
C SER A 48 -15.85 9.92 -8.19
N GLU A 49 -16.96 9.76 -7.48
CA GLU A 49 -18.13 9.06 -7.97
C GLU A 49 -19.41 9.88 -7.74
N LYS A 50 -20.29 9.88 -8.75
CA LYS A 50 -21.59 10.55 -8.68
C LYS A 50 -22.70 9.52 -8.57
N ILE A 51 -23.24 9.37 -7.38
CA ILE A 51 -24.25 8.38 -7.06
C ILE A 51 -25.63 9.04 -7.13
N SER A 52 -26.55 8.44 -7.91
CA SER A 52 -27.95 8.85 -7.96
C SER A 52 -28.80 7.84 -7.19
N TYR A 53 -29.59 8.32 -6.23
CA TYR A 53 -30.48 7.47 -5.43
C TYR A 53 -31.89 8.05 -5.35
N VAL A 54 -32.86 7.23 -4.99
CA VAL A 54 -34.27 7.63 -4.80
C VAL A 54 -34.66 7.33 -3.37
N GLY A 55 -35.14 8.34 -2.65
CA GLY A 55 -35.66 8.23 -1.29
C GLY A 55 -37.04 8.86 -1.16
N ALA A 56 -37.53 8.98 0.06
CA ALA A 56 -38.84 9.59 0.34
C ALA A 56 -38.97 11.04 -0.16
N GLU A 57 -37.86 11.79 -0.16
CA GLU A 57 -37.79 13.16 -0.68
C GLU A 57 -37.56 13.23 -2.21
N GLY A 58 -37.68 12.11 -2.92
CA GLY A 58 -37.48 12.00 -4.36
C GLY A 58 -36.06 11.59 -4.75
N ARG A 59 -35.71 11.85 -6.02
CA ARG A 59 -34.40 11.49 -6.59
C ARG A 59 -33.36 12.52 -6.18
N LYS A 60 -32.29 12.05 -5.57
CA LYS A 60 -31.14 12.85 -5.15
C LYS A 60 -29.85 12.36 -5.80
N LYS A 61 -28.83 13.22 -5.79
CA LYS A 61 -27.49 12.93 -6.28
C LYS A 61 -26.50 13.32 -5.19
N VAL A 62 -25.49 12.48 -4.96
CA VAL A 62 -24.38 12.76 -4.05
C VAL A 62 -23.08 12.52 -4.81
N TYR A 63 -22.13 13.42 -4.61
CA TYR A 63 -20.76 13.23 -5.04
C TYR A 63 -19.99 12.66 -3.86
N LEU A 64 -19.31 11.55 -4.08
CA LEU A 64 -18.44 10.91 -3.11
C LEU A 64 -17.02 10.98 -3.65
N LEU A 65 -16.10 11.52 -2.86
CA LEU A 65 -14.68 11.39 -3.13
C LEU A 65 -14.07 10.46 -2.08
N VAL A 66 -13.34 9.45 -2.55
CA VAL A 66 -12.64 8.49 -1.70
C VAL A 66 -11.15 8.61 -1.98
N SER A 67 -10.36 8.99 -0.97
CA SER A 67 -8.91 9.04 -1.10
C SER A 67 -8.28 7.74 -0.60
N PHE A 68 -7.27 7.28 -1.31
CA PHE A 68 -6.54 6.05 -1.05
C PHE A 68 -5.10 6.34 -0.65
N MET A 69 -4.53 5.44 0.14
CA MET A 69 -3.09 5.44 0.41
C MET A 69 -2.52 4.01 0.36
N PRO A 70 -1.25 3.85 -0.03
CA PRO A 70 -0.57 2.57 0.08
C PRO A 70 -0.33 2.23 1.56
N VAL A 71 -0.66 1.00 1.92
CA VAL A 71 -0.43 0.46 3.26
C VAL A 71 0.35 -0.84 3.12
N GLU A 72 1.52 -0.86 3.74
CA GLU A 72 2.37 -2.04 3.82
C GLU A 72 1.86 -3.01 4.89
N GLY A 73 2.10 -4.30 4.69
CA GLY A 73 1.83 -5.34 5.67
C GLY A 73 2.59 -6.61 5.33
N VAL A 74 2.33 -7.65 6.12
CA VAL A 74 2.91 -8.98 5.96
C VAL A 74 1.78 -9.99 6.05
N ILE A 75 1.61 -10.81 5.00
CA ILE A 75 0.64 -11.91 4.97
C ILE A 75 1.38 -13.19 4.66
N GLY A 76 1.33 -14.17 5.56
CA GLY A 76 2.02 -15.46 5.39
C GLY A 76 3.53 -15.30 5.24
N GLY A 77 4.11 -14.34 5.96
CA GLY A 77 5.55 -14.02 5.90
C GLY A 77 6.00 -13.30 4.63
N GLN A 78 5.08 -12.93 3.73
CA GLN A 78 5.39 -12.16 2.53
C GLN A 78 4.98 -10.70 2.71
N ARG A 79 5.86 -9.77 2.34
CA ARG A 79 5.53 -8.35 2.31
C ARG A 79 4.52 -8.06 1.21
N VAL A 80 3.48 -7.32 1.56
CA VAL A 80 2.43 -6.90 0.63
C VAL A 80 2.20 -5.40 0.79
N VAL A 81 1.72 -4.77 -0.28
CA VAL A 81 1.28 -3.38 -0.28
C VAL A 81 -0.10 -3.34 -0.93
N ILE A 82 -1.06 -2.72 -0.25
CA ILE A 82 -2.43 -2.56 -0.76
C ILE A 82 -2.84 -1.09 -0.74
N GLU A 83 -3.79 -0.72 -1.59
CA GLU A 83 -4.45 0.59 -1.50
C GLU A 83 -5.61 0.51 -0.52
N ARG A 84 -5.60 1.39 0.50
CA ARG A 84 -6.69 1.49 1.48
C ARG A 84 -7.42 2.83 1.37
N PRO A 85 -8.76 2.83 1.41
CA PRO A 85 -9.51 4.06 1.54
C PRO A 85 -9.28 4.64 2.94
N VAL A 86 -8.88 5.89 3.02
CA VAL A 86 -8.53 6.56 4.29
C VAL A 86 -9.31 7.83 4.56
N GLU A 87 -9.84 8.46 3.51
CA GLU A 87 -10.66 9.67 3.62
C GLU A 87 -11.88 9.58 2.73
N PHE A 88 -13.00 10.08 3.24
CA PHE A 88 -14.26 10.24 2.51
C PHE A 88 -14.69 11.69 2.57
N PHE A 89 -14.82 12.32 1.41
CA PHE A 89 -15.35 13.67 1.31
C PHE A 89 -16.75 13.64 0.72
N PHE A 90 -17.68 14.23 1.46
CA PHE A 90 -19.04 14.49 1.04
C PHE A 90 -19.22 16.01 0.95
N PRO A 91 -19.27 16.59 -0.26
CA PRO A 91 -19.50 18.02 -0.41
C PRO A 91 -20.93 18.34 0.04
N SER A 92 -21.07 18.91 1.23
CA SER A 92 -22.35 19.40 1.74
C SER A 92 -22.72 20.69 1.01
N GLY A 93 -23.92 20.76 0.42
CA GLY A 93 -24.42 21.98 -0.24
C GLY A 93 -25.30 21.75 -1.48
N GLN A 94 -25.38 20.53 -2.02
CA GLN A 94 -26.15 20.25 -3.25
C GLN A 94 -27.64 19.94 -3.01
N LEU A 95 -28.30 20.63 -2.07
CA LEU A 95 -29.74 20.44 -1.85
C LEU A 95 -30.64 21.23 -2.80
N SER A 96 -30.12 22.21 -3.53
CA SER A 96 -30.81 22.81 -4.67
C SER A 96 -29.87 23.73 -5.44
N SER A 97 -29.97 23.69 -6.76
CA SER A 97 -29.30 24.57 -7.76
C SER A 97 -27.77 24.55 -7.82
N GLU A 98 -27.28 23.97 -8.93
CA GLU A 98 -26.23 24.53 -9.80
C GLU A 98 -24.94 25.06 -9.18
N HIS A 99 -24.28 24.29 -8.32
CA HIS A 99 -22.86 24.52 -8.07
C HIS A 99 -22.04 23.29 -8.50
N GLN A 100 -21.62 23.37 -9.76
CA GLN A 100 -20.50 22.63 -10.34
C GLN A 100 -19.30 23.58 -10.30
N TRP A 101 -18.15 23.07 -9.85
CA TRP A 101 -16.86 23.77 -9.90
C TRP A 101 -16.32 23.83 -11.32
#